data_AF-A0A4E9F2G8-F1
#
_entry.id   AF-A0A4E9F2G8-F1
#
_cell.length_a   1.000
_cell.length_b   1.000
_cell.length_c   1.000
_cell.angle_alpha   90.00
_cell.angle_beta   90.00
_cell.angle_gamma   90.00
#
_symmetry.space_group_name_H-M   'P 1'
#
loop_
_entity.id
_entity.type
_entity.pdbx_description
1 polymer ?
#
loop_
_entity_poly.entity_id
_entity_poly.type
_entity_poly.pdbx_seq_one_letter_code
_entity_poly.pdbx_strand_id
1 'polypeptide(L)' 'MQQDIISIESSSLDNITQNDRIVLSGLLEFGYINETMLPWNSGQPLLIKIIWGSEAHNAGEFVDFEVL' A
#
# COMPACT_ATOMS: atom_id res chain seq x y z
N MET A 1 -17.20 8.06 -2.80
CA MET A 1 -15.75 7.86 -2.97
C MET A 1 -15.55 6.49 -3.59
N GLN A 2 -14.72 6.39 -4.63
CA GLN A 2 -14.32 5.09 -5.18
C GLN A 2 -13.20 4.53 -4.30
N GLN A 3 -13.16 3.20 -4.15
CA GLN A 3 -12.15 2.53 -3.33
C GLN A 3 -11.57 1.36 -4.12
N ASP A 4 -10.24 1.28 -4.15
CA ASP A 4 -9.51 0.14 -4.70
C ASP A 4 -8.68 -0.49 -3.60
N ILE A 5 -8.39 -1.79 -3.73
CA ILE A 5 -7.48 -2.48 -2.82
C ILE A 5 -6.32 -3.02 -3.64
N ILE A 6 -5.10 -2.64 -3.25
CA ILE A 6 -3.87 -3.25 -3.76
C ILE A 6 -3.35 -4.24 -2.73
N SER A 7 -2.82 -5.36 -3.22
CA SER A 7 -2.16 -6.38 -2.43
C SER A 7 -0.68 -6.38 -2.80
N ILE A 8 0.19 -6.12 -1.83
CA ILE A 8 1.63 -6.24 -2.00
C ILE A 8 2.07 -7.56 -1.40
N GLU A 9 2.51 -8.46 -2.27
CA GLU A 9 2.95 -9.81 -1.92
C GLU A 9 4.41 -9.97 -2.32
N SER A 10 5.24 -10.43 -1.39
CA SER A 10 6.59 -10.88 -1.72
C SER A 10 7.13 -11.82 -0.65
N SER A 11 7.85 -12.85 -1.08
CA SER A 11 8.57 -13.77 -0.20
C SER A 11 9.94 -13.26 0.25
N SER A 12 10.48 -12.22 -0.41
CA SER A 12 11.75 -11.61 -0.03
C SER A 12 11.86 -10.17 -0.51
N LEU A 13 12.78 -9.40 0.11
CA LEU A 13 13.14 -8.06 -0.35
C LEU A 13 13.73 -8.05 -1.78
N ASP A 14 14.31 -9.17 -2.23
CA ASP A 14 14.96 -9.26 -3.54
C ASP A 14 13.96 -9.54 -4.69
N ASN A 15 12.80 -10.13 -4.38
CA ASN A 15 11.80 -10.55 -5.38
C ASN A 15 10.62 -9.58 -5.54
N ILE A 16 10.68 -8.40 -4.92
CA ILE A 16 9.61 -7.40 -4.98
C ILE A 16 9.77 -6.46 -6.20
N THR A 17 8.66 -5.97 -6.76
CA THR A 17 8.73 -4.96 -7.82
C THR A 17 9.29 -3.64 -7.28
N GLN A 18 9.90 -2.83 -8.16
CA GLN A 18 10.45 -1.54 -7.75
C GLN A 18 9.36 -0.62 -7.18
N ASN A 19 8.15 -0.65 -7.75
CA ASN A 19 7.02 0.16 -7.28
C ASN A 19 6.57 -0.26 -5.88
N ASP A 20 6.39 -1.56 -5.66
CA ASP A 20 5.98 -2.08 -4.35
C ASP A 20 7.04 -1.80 -3.29
N ARG A 21 8.33 -1.89 -3.65
CA ARG A 21 9.43 -1.52 -2.76
C ARG A 21 9.36 -0.05 -2.35
N ILE A 22 9.07 0.85 -3.28
CA ILE A 22 8.92 2.29 -3.01
C ILE A 22 7.76 2.52 -2.05
N VAL A 23 6.61 1.87 -2.30
CA VAL A 23 5.43 1.97 -1.43
C VAL A 23 5.74 1.46 -0.03
N LEU A 24 6.26 0.24 0.11
CA LEU A 24 6.59 -0.33 1.43
C LEU A 24 7.63 0.50 2.18
N SER A 25 8.66 1.00 1.49
CA SER A 25 9.70 1.84 2.12
C SER A 25 9.10 3.15 2.62
N GLY A 26 8.22 3.79 1.85
CA GLY A 26 7.51 4.99 2.28
C GLY A 26 6.60 4.72 3.48
N LEU A 27 5.82 3.64 3.45
CA LEU A 27 4.93 3.28 4.56
C LEU A 27 5.71 3.00 5.86
N LEU A 28 6.88 2.36 5.76
CA LEU A 28 7.78 2.17 6.90
C LEU A 28 8.35 3.50 7.41
N GLU A 29 8.85 4.33 6.50
CA GLU A 29 9.48 5.62 6.83
C GLU A 29 8.50 6.56 7.55
N PHE A 30 7.24 6.58 7.12
CA PHE A 30 6.19 7.38 7.74
C PHE A 30 5.48 6.68 8.91
N GLY A 31 5.86 5.44 9.26
CA GLY A 31 5.32 4.72 10.41
C GLY A 31 3.90 4.18 10.24
N TYR A 32 3.39 4.08 9.01
CA TYR A 32 2.10 3.42 8.71
C TYR A 32 2.18 1.91 8.88
N ILE A 33 3.37 1.34 8.68
CA ILE A 33 3.67 -0.06 8.98
C ILE A 33 4.97 -0.15 9.76
N ASN A 34 5.24 -1.33 10.31
CA ASN A 34 6.52 -1.68 10.90
C ASN A 34 7.12 -2.92 10.18
N GLU A 35 8.36 -3.27 10.50
CA GLU A 35 9.06 -4.37 9.83
C GLU A 35 8.32 -5.71 9.94
N THR A 36 7.59 -5.96 11.03
CA THR A 36 6.86 -7.22 11.21
C THR A 36 5.66 -7.36 10.28
N MET A 37 5.17 -6.24 9.74
CA MET A 37 4.05 -6.22 8.78
C MET A 37 4.51 -6.42 7.33
N LEU A 38 5.81 -6.38 7.06
CA LEU A 38 6.33 -6.60 5.70
C LEU A 38 5.97 -8.01 5.20
N PRO A 39 5.62 -8.19 3.92
CA PRO A 39 5.10 -9.48 3.43
C PRO A 39 6.01 -10.68 3.68
N TRP A 40 7.33 -10.48 3.59
CA TRP A 40 8.32 -11.52 3.83
C TRP A 40 8.58 -11.80 5.32
N ASN A 41 8.17 -10.91 6.22
CA ASN A 41 8.30 -11.08 7.66
C ASN A 41 7.00 -11.61 8.29
N SER A 42 5.84 -11.10 7.86
CA SER A 42 4.52 -11.53 8.32
C SER A 42 4.08 -12.85 7.69
N GLY A 43 4.58 -13.16 6.48
CA GLY A 43 4.07 -14.25 5.64
C GLY A 43 2.69 -13.96 5.07
N GLN A 44 2.19 -12.72 5.18
CA GLN A 44 0.89 -12.27 4.70
C GLN A 44 1.06 -11.11 3.72
N PRO A 45 0.19 -11.01 2.69
CA PRO A 45 0.14 -9.82 1.86
C PRO A 45 -0.11 -8.56 2.68
N LEU A 46 0.57 -7.46 2.34
CA LEU A 46 0.18 -6.15 2.87
C LEU A 46 -0.93 -5.59 1.98
N LEU A 47 -2.10 -5.36 2.57
CA LEU A 47 -3.25 -4.82 1.87
C LEU A 47 -3.33 -3.31 2.09
N ILE A 48 -3.45 -2.55 1.01
CA ILE A 48 -3.60 -1.10 1.05
C ILE A 48 -4.86 -0.73 0.30
N LYS A 49 -5.78 -0.10 1.01
CA LYS A 49 -7.00 0.45 0.46
C LYS A 49 -6.74 1.88 0.02
N ILE A 50 -6.94 2.17 -1.25
CA ILE A 50 -6.80 3.50 -1.84
C ILE A 50 -8.19 4.13 -1.93
N ILE A 51 -8.29 5.38 -1.48
CA ILE A 51 -9.51 6.17 -1.50
C ILE A 51 -9.36 7.23 -2.59
N TRP A 52 -10.26 7.18 -3.57
CA TRP A 52 -10.31 8.11 -4.68
C TRP A 52 -11.47 9.10 -4.54
N GLY A 53 -11.22 10.33 -4.99
CA GLY A 53 -12.24 11.34 -5.16
C GLY A 53 -13.32 10.85 -6.11
N SER A 54 -14.57 11.12 -5.78
CA SER A 54 -15.73 10.71 -6.59
C SER A 54 -16.64 11.87 -6.99
N GLU A 55 -16.29 13.09 -6.59
CA GLU A 55 -17.07 14.27 -6.94
C GLU A 55 -16.55 14.86 -8.25
N ALA A 56 -17.38 15.63 -8.94
CA ALA A 56 -17.03 16.16 -10.26
C ALA A 56 -15.73 16.98 -10.28
N HIS A 57 -15.33 17.56 -9.15
CA HIS A 57 -14.14 18.40 -9.03
C HIS A 57 -12.85 17.63 -8.69
N ASN A 58 -12.95 16.35 -8.30
CA ASN A 58 -11.80 15.53 -7.89
C ASN A 58 -11.92 14.05 -8.31
N ALA A 59 -12.81 13.73 -9.24
CA ALA A 59 -13.07 12.36 -9.66
C ALA A 59 -11.79 11.70 -10.19
N GLY A 60 -11.39 10.58 -9.58
CA GLY A 60 -10.17 9.85 -9.94
C GLY A 60 -8.88 10.44 -9.36
N GLU A 61 -8.94 11.52 -8.58
CA GLU A 61 -7.79 12.02 -7.82
C GLU A 61 -7.60 11.20 -6.55
N PHE A 62 -6.34 10.98 -6.17
CA PHE A 62 -6.00 10.33 -4.91
C PHE A 62 -6.41 11.23 -3.74
N VAL A 63 -7.18 10.68 -2.80
CA VAL A 63 -7.65 11.40 -1.61
C VAL A 63 -6.91 10.93 -0.37
N ASP A 64 -6.88 9.62 -0.14
CA ASP A 64 -6.28 9.03 1.05
C ASP A 64 -6.00 7.54 0.86
N PHE A 65 -5.39 6.89 1.84
CA PHE A 65 -5.24 5.45 1.89
C PHE A 65 -5.35 4.90 3.31
N GLU A 66 -5.61 3.60 3.42
CA GLU A 66 -5.66 2.86 4.67
C GLU A 66 -4.86 1.57 4.51
N VAL A 67 -3.99 1.27 5.48
CA VAL A 67 -3.36 -0.06 5.57
C VAL A 67 -4.31 -0.96 6.35
N LEU A 68 -4.66 -2.12 5.76
CA LEU A 68 -5.64 -3.07 6.32
C LEU A 68 -4.97 -4.18 7.15
#